data_AF-A0A1I1DUS2-F1
#
_entry.id   AF-A0A1I1DUS2-F1
#
_cell.length_a   1.000
_cell.length_b   1.000
_cell.length_c   1.000
_cell.angle_alpha   90.00
_cell.angle_beta   90.00
_cell.angle_gamma   90.00
#
_symmetry.space_group_name_H-M   'P 1'
#
loop_
_entity.id
_entity.type
_entity.pdbx_description
1 polymer ?
#
loop_
_entity_poly.entity_id
_entity_poly.type
_entity_poly.pdbx_seq_one_letter_code
_entity_poly.pdbx_strand_id
1 'polypeptide(L)'
;MSKVILAIDDDKFIHHIVEQSLKTFCKVIHANNGEEGIRSAIKNNPDIILLDVEMPGMNGYEVCELLKKDSSTSGIPVMFLSAKSALAERVKGYNSGGNDYIVKPFEAQELQARIDVLYQYRQESNALKGDVAQAQNTAEIAMTDSGDMGRVMRYVGQTYHTHNLDALSEYFLEFFTPLSLNVVVVYWYRGEAKYYSNQGAVCPLEQELLEKCSDGERFIDFGARTIINYPHVSLLVKNMPLSDAALYGRYKDLFPHILEATNAKVQAMEVNDLVLEQANEITETFTQVDNTLRKQIDDLYHHTKISVSLVDTLYKNFMSTIPELGLTSDQENYVLDSVENTVKELERHLNINEGIRTAFDDVIGYMEHIMQQRESLLEKLTEQQKNSVANEITSQTDIELF
;
A
#
# COMPACT_ATOMS: atom_id res chain seq x y z
N MET A 1 41.43 15.24 22.05
CA MET A 1 41.42 16.69 21.75
C MET A 1 41.91 17.44 22.98
N SER A 2 42.61 18.57 22.79
CA SER A 2 43.01 19.42 23.92
C SER A 2 41.79 20.13 24.51
N LYS A 3 41.58 20.06 25.82
CA LYS A 3 40.48 20.76 26.51
C LYS A 3 40.56 22.26 26.26
N VAL A 4 39.45 22.90 25.94
CA VAL A 4 39.35 24.35 25.73
C VAL A 4 38.67 24.98 26.93
N ILE A 5 39.34 25.93 27.57
CA ILE A 5 38.83 26.61 28.75
C ILE A 5 38.72 28.09 28.46
N LEU A 6 37.59 28.69 28.78
CA LEU A 6 37.40 30.14 28.69
C LEU A 6 37.56 30.74 30.08
N ALA A 7 38.55 31.59 30.28
CA ALA A 7 38.76 32.35 31.52
C ALA A 7 38.25 33.78 31.34
N ILE A 8 37.25 34.16 32.13
CA ILE A 8 36.60 35.47 32.12
C ILE A 8 36.97 36.17 33.43
N ASP A 9 37.79 37.20 33.34
CA ASP A 9 38.30 37.97 34.49
C ASP A 9 38.79 39.33 33.95
N ASP A 10 38.59 40.43 34.68
CA ASP A 10 39.06 41.76 34.27
C ASP A 10 40.52 42.01 34.66
N ASP A 11 41.09 41.19 35.56
CA ASP A 11 42.48 41.27 35.97
C ASP A 11 43.40 40.38 35.11
N LYS A 12 44.26 41.05 34.34
CA LYS A 12 45.30 40.40 33.51
C LYS A 12 46.30 39.58 34.32
N PHE A 13 46.51 39.90 35.59
CA PHE A 13 47.35 39.11 36.46
C PHE A 13 46.73 37.74 36.74
N ILE A 14 45.41 37.67 36.95
CA ILE A 14 44.70 36.40 37.12
C ILE A 14 44.71 35.60 35.81
N HIS A 15 44.53 36.24 34.65
CA HIS A 15 44.71 35.56 33.36
C HIS A 15 46.08 34.90 33.27
N HIS A 16 47.15 35.61 33.65
CA HIS A 16 48.50 35.05 33.64
C HIS A 16 48.65 33.86 34.61
N ILE A 17 48.08 33.94 35.82
CA ILE A 17 48.09 32.83 36.78
C ILE A 17 47.36 31.62 36.23
N VAL A 18 46.17 31.80 35.67
CA VAL A 18 45.36 30.72 35.07
C VAL A 18 46.09 30.12 33.87
N GLU A 19 46.69 30.94 33.02
CA GLU A 19 47.48 30.50 31.87
C GLU A 19 48.70 29.69 32.31
N GLN A 20 49.47 30.14 33.31
CA GLN A 20 50.61 29.38 33.84
C GLN A 20 50.15 28.08 34.51
N SER A 21 49.04 28.12 35.26
CA SER A 21 48.49 26.95 35.96
C SER A 21 47.98 25.88 34.99
N LEU A 22 47.58 26.25 33.77
CA LEU A 22 46.96 25.36 32.79
C LEU A 22 47.79 25.14 31.51
N LYS A 23 48.99 25.74 31.41
CA LYS A 23 49.84 25.80 30.20
C LYS A 23 50.07 24.46 29.50
N THR A 24 50.23 23.38 30.27
CA THR A 24 50.49 22.03 29.75
C THR A 24 49.24 21.13 29.77
N PHE A 25 48.11 21.64 30.26
CA PHE A 25 46.91 20.87 30.56
C PHE A 25 45.76 21.16 29.58
N CYS A 26 45.57 22.43 29.21
CA CYS A 26 44.45 22.90 28.40
C CYS A 26 44.84 24.06 27.49
N LYS A 27 44.03 24.32 26.46
CA LYS A 27 44.05 25.59 25.72
C LYS A 27 43.17 26.59 26.45
N VAL A 28 43.74 27.72 26.89
CA VAL A 28 42.99 28.78 27.55
C VAL A 28 42.65 29.89 26.55
N ILE A 29 41.41 30.35 26.57
CA ILE A 29 40.90 31.53 25.87
C ILE A 29 40.58 32.55 26.96
N HIS A 30 40.95 33.81 26.76
CA HIS A 30 40.71 34.87 27.73
C HIS A 30 39.62 35.82 27.25
N ALA A 31 38.83 36.32 28.19
CA ALA A 31 37.92 37.44 28.00
C ALA A 31 38.05 38.42 29.18
N ASN A 32 38.02 39.71 28.89
CA ASN A 32 38.35 40.76 29.87
C ASN A 32 37.11 41.32 30.59
N ASN A 33 35.91 40.86 30.23
CA ASN A 33 34.65 41.28 30.83
C ASN A 33 33.55 40.27 30.47
N GLY A 34 32.39 40.38 31.14
CA GLY A 34 31.24 39.51 30.95
C GLY A 34 30.71 39.46 29.51
N GLU A 35 30.61 40.61 28.82
CA GLU A 35 30.09 40.67 27.44
C GLU A 35 30.99 39.95 26.44
N GLU A 36 32.30 40.18 26.52
CA GLU A 36 33.31 39.47 25.73
C GLU A 36 33.31 37.97 26.05
N GLY A 37 33.12 37.63 27.33
CA GLY A 37 33.02 36.25 27.82
C GLY A 37 31.84 35.50 27.21
N ILE A 38 30.63 36.07 27.24
CA ILE A 38 29.43 35.47 26.66
C ILE A 38 29.61 35.26 25.15
N ARG A 39 30.07 36.29 24.43
CA ARG A 39 30.35 36.18 22.99
C ARG A 39 31.38 35.09 22.67
N SER A 40 32.42 34.98 23.50
CA SER A 40 33.48 33.99 23.33
C SER A 40 32.99 32.57 23.64
N ALA A 41 32.09 32.42 24.61
CA ALA A 41 31.47 31.14 24.94
C ALA A 41 30.63 30.61 23.77
N ILE A 42 29.77 31.46 23.19
CA ILE A 42 28.94 31.11 22.03
C ILE A 42 29.81 30.77 20.82
N LYS A 43 30.83 31.59 20.53
CA LYS A 43 31.68 31.42 19.35
C LYS A 43 32.57 30.19 19.41
N ASN A 44 33.17 29.91 20.57
CA ASN A 44 34.21 28.90 20.69
C ASN A 44 33.74 27.60 21.37
N ASN A 45 32.53 27.56 21.93
CA ASN A 45 31.97 26.44 22.68
C ASN A 45 33.01 25.75 23.61
N PRO A 46 33.62 26.49 24.55
CA PRO A 46 34.68 25.97 25.42
C PRO A 46 34.14 24.82 26.27
N ASP A 47 35.00 23.88 26.66
CA ASP A 47 34.66 22.74 27.52
C ASP A 47 34.26 23.17 28.92
N ILE A 48 34.91 24.19 29.49
CA ILE A 48 34.63 24.76 30.83
C ILE A 48 34.81 26.27 30.78
N ILE A 49 34.03 26.99 31.56
CA ILE A 49 34.18 28.44 31.78
C ILE A 49 34.67 28.68 33.21
N LEU A 50 35.78 29.37 33.35
CA LEU A 50 36.27 29.93 34.62
C LEU A 50 35.81 31.39 34.67
N LEU A 51 35.07 31.77 35.70
CA LEU A 51 34.37 33.05 35.75
C LEU A 51 34.67 33.77 37.05
N ASP A 52 35.22 34.97 36.95
CA ASP A 52 35.33 35.86 38.09
C ASP A 52 33.96 36.42 38.50
N VAL A 53 33.77 36.61 39.81
CA VAL A 53 32.52 37.15 40.37
C VAL A 53 32.51 38.68 40.35
N GLU A 54 33.64 39.32 40.60
CA GLU A 54 33.79 40.75 40.86
C GLU A 54 34.35 41.49 39.64
N MET A 55 33.56 41.55 38.57
CA MET A 55 33.92 42.31 37.37
C MET A 55 33.16 43.65 37.26
N PRO A 56 33.76 44.70 36.67
CA PRO A 56 33.09 45.96 36.42
C PRO A 56 31.98 45.81 35.37
N GLY A 57 30.85 46.48 35.61
CA GLY A 57 29.68 46.41 34.74
C GLY A 57 28.79 45.22 35.10
N MET A 58 28.96 44.10 34.39
CA MET A 58 28.17 42.88 34.60
C MET A 58 28.92 41.93 35.53
N ASN A 59 28.29 41.54 36.63
CA ASN A 59 28.92 40.66 37.60
C ASN A 59 28.95 39.20 37.11
N GLY A 60 29.81 38.37 37.70
CA GLY A 60 29.95 36.97 37.27
C GLY A 60 28.68 36.12 37.43
N TYR A 61 27.84 36.42 38.43
CA TYR A 61 26.59 35.69 38.61
C TYR A 61 25.60 35.98 37.47
N GLU A 62 25.48 37.24 37.05
CA GLU A 62 24.67 37.67 35.90
C GLU A 62 25.16 37.04 34.60
N VAL A 63 26.49 37.00 34.39
CA VAL A 63 27.10 36.32 33.25
C VAL A 63 26.73 34.83 33.23
N CYS A 64 26.83 34.15 34.38
CA CYS A 64 26.47 32.74 34.49
C CYS A 64 24.99 32.51 34.17
N GLU A 65 24.08 33.33 34.71
CA GLU A 65 22.66 33.21 34.40
C GLU A 65 22.36 33.37 32.91
N LEU A 66 23.02 34.32 32.23
CA LEU A 66 22.86 34.52 30.79
C LEU A 66 23.38 33.32 30.00
N LEU A 67 24.55 32.79 30.35
CA LEU A 67 25.12 31.59 29.74
C LEU A 67 24.23 30.36 29.93
N LYS A 68 23.56 30.24 31.08
CA LYS A 68 22.66 29.12 31.36
C LYS A 68 21.30 29.25 30.70
N LYS A 69 20.85 30.46 30.36
CA LYS A 69 19.59 30.71 29.63
C LYS A 69 19.71 30.40 28.14
N ASP A 70 20.90 30.51 27.56
CA ASP A 70 21.13 30.23 26.14
C ASP A 70 21.30 28.73 25.88
N SER A 71 20.55 28.17 24.93
CA SER A 71 20.58 26.73 24.62
C SER A 71 21.96 26.25 24.13
N SER A 72 22.72 27.12 23.47
CA SER A 72 24.06 26.81 22.94
C SER A 72 25.14 26.73 24.03
N THR A 73 24.99 27.48 25.14
CA THR A 73 25.98 27.53 26.23
C THR A 73 25.50 26.92 27.54
N SER A 74 24.21 26.60 27.68
CA SER A 74 23.62 26.06 28.92
C SER A 74 24.29 24.79 29.44
N GLY A 75 24.74 23.93 28.51
CA GLY A 75 25.45 22.69 28.81
C GLY A 75 26.90 22.87 29.25
N ILE A 76 27.48 24.07 29.13
CA ILE A 76 28.89 24.33 29.48
C ILE A 76 29.03 24.49 30.99
N PRO A 77 29.86 23.68 31.69
CA PRO A 77 30.11 23.87 33.12
C PRO A 77 30.76 25.22 33.41
N VAL A 78 30.24 25.93 34.42
CA VAL A 78 30.79 27.21 34.88
C VAL A 78 31.38 27.02 36.27
N MET A 79 32.65 27.39 36.44
CA MET A 79 33.35 27.38 37.71
C MET A 79 33.68 28.83 38.10
N PHE A 80 33.22 29.24 39.27
CA PHE A 80 33.52 30.57 39.79
C PHE A 80 34.91 30.62 40.42
N LEU A 81 35.66 31.68 40.13
CA LEU A 81 36.88 32.05 40.83
C LEU A 81 36.61 33.35 41.59
N SER A 82 36.73 33.39 42.91
CA SER A 82 36.40 34.61 43.67
C SER A 82 37.26 34.81 44.89
N ALA A 83 37.49 36.06 45.30
CA ALA A 83 38.11 36.35 46.60
C ALA A 83 37.16 36.11 47.80
N LYS A 84 35.85 35.92 47.57
CA LYS A 84 34.88 35.74 48.65
C LYS A 84 34.80 34.27 49.10
N SER A 85 35.06 34.03 50.39
CA SER A 85 35.00 32.69 50.99
C SER A 85 33.71 32.41 51.76
N ALA A 86 32.85 33.42 51.94
CA ALA A 86 31.61 33.29 52.71
C ALA A 86 30.66 32.27 52.07
N LEU A 87 30.04 31.42 52.90
CA LEU A 87 29.09 30.41 52.43
C LEU A 87 27.94 31.01 51.60
N ALA A 88 27.46 32.20 51.98
CA ALA A 88 26.40 32.90 51.25
C ALA A 88 26.77 33.20 49.79
N GLU A 89 28.05 33.47 49.49
CA GLU A 89 28.52 33.74 48.12
C GLU A 89 28.64 32.46 47.30
N ARG A 90 29.08 31.36 47.91
CA ARG A 90 29.06 30.04 47.26
C ARG A 90 27.64 29.62 46.89
N VAL A 91 26.68 29.84 47.80
CA VAL A 91 25.25 29.56 47.56
C VAL A 91 24.71 30.41 46.41
N LYS A 92 25.08 31.69 46.32
CA LYS A 92 24.72 32.54 45.17
C LYS A 92 25.28 32.00 43.85
N GLY A 93 26.54 31.56 43.85
CA GLY A 93 27.15 30.91 42.68
C GLY A 93 26.37 29.69 42.20
N TYR A 94 26.02 28.78 43.11
CA TYR A 94 25.19 27.62 42.76
C TYR A 94 23.80 28.02 42.25
N ASN A 95 23.14 28.99 42.89
CA ASN A 95 21.81 29.46 42.48
C ASN A 95 21.81 30.12 41.10
N SER A 96 22.92 30.75 40.69
CA SER A 96 23.10 31.29 39.34
C SER A 96 23.38 30.23 38.26
N GLY A 97 23.45 28.95 38.65
CA GLY A 97 23.73 27.83 37.76
C GLY A 97 25.21 27.42 37.68
N GLY A 98 26.04 27.90 38.60
CA GLY A 98 27.43 27.48 38.73
C GLY A 98 27.56 26.00 39.08
N ASN A 99 28.54 25.34 38.48
CA ASN A 99 28.84 23.93 38.71
C ASN A 99 29.92 23.73 39.78
N ASP A 100 30.80 24.71 39.98
CA ASP A 100 31.80 24.69 41.05
C ASP A 100 32.25 26.11 41.46
N TYR A 101 32.96 26.23 42.57
CA TYR A 101 33.44 27.48 43.15
C TYR A 101 34.81 27.30 43.83
N ILE A 102 35.79 28.10 43.41
CA ILE A 102 37.15 28.17 43.99
C ILE A 102 37.40 29.56 44.57
N VAL A 103 37.98 29.59 45.78
CA VAL A 103 38.37 30.83 46.44
C VAL A 103 39.81 31.20 46.06
N LYS A 104 40.06 32.46 45.70
CA LYS A 104 41.39 33.02 45.45
C LYS A 104 42.09 33.35 46.79
N PRO A 105 43.40 33.11 46.96
CA PRO A 105 44.32 32.47 46.01
C PRO A 105 44.14 30.94 45.98
N PHE A 106 44.27 30.34 44.80
CA PHE A 106 44.15 28.89 44.57
C PHE A 106 45.48 28.28 44.13
N GLU A 107 45.64 26.98 44.40
CA GLU A 107 46.78 26.22 43.90
C GLU A 107 46.48 25.64 42.52
N ALA A 108 47.51 25.55 41.66
CA ALA A 108 47.36 25.01 40.32
C ALA A 108 46.82 23.56 40.32
N GLN A 109 47.21 22.76 41.32
CA GLN A 109 46.72 21.37 41.47
C GLN A 109 45.22 21.32 41.80
N GLU A 110 44.71 22.21 42.66
CA GLU A 110 43.28 22.28 42.97
C GLU A 110 42.46 22.65 41.73
N LEU A 111 42.90 23.68 41.00
CA LEU A 111 42.24 24.13 39.78
C LEU A 111 42.19 23.02 38.72
N GLN A 112 43.32 22.33 38.47
CA GLN A 112 43.40 21.23 37.52
C GLN A 112 42.47 20.06 37.90
N ALA A 113 42.46 19.65 39.17
CA ALA A 113 41.63 18.55 39.64
C ALA A 113 40.13 18.84 39.46
N ARG A 114 39.69 20.06 39.79
CA ARG A 114 38.28 20.46 39.61
C ARG A 114 37.90 20.58 38.14
N ILE A 115 38.82 21.05 37.29
CA ILE A 115 38.64 21.05 35.83
C ILE A 115 38.47 19.63 35.29
N ASP A 116 39.25 18.66 35.76
CA ASP A 116 39.08 17.25 35.37
C ASP A 116 37.68 16.73 35.68
N VAL A 117 37.19 16.97 36.91
CA VAL A 117 35.86 16.53 37.32
C VAL A 117 34.77 17.15 36.46
N LEU A 118 34.81 18.47 36.23
CA LEU A 118 33.82 19.16 35.40
C LEU A 118 33.90 18.73 33.91
N TYR A 119 35.10 18.42 33.43
CA TYR A 119 35.28 17.94 32.07
C TYR A 119 34.64 16.56 31.88
N GLN A 120 34.90 15.62 32.81
CA GLN A 120 34.25 14.30 32.77
C GLN A 120 32.73 14.40 32.88
N TYR A 121 32.24 15.24 33.79
CA TYR A 121 30.80 15.52 33.92
C TYR A 121 30.18 16.01 32.61
N ARG A 122 30.85 16.91 31.88
CA ARG A 122 30.38 17.39 30.58
C ARG A 122 30.37 16.27 29.54
N GLN A 123 31.43 15.46 29.48
CA GLN A 123 31.51 14.37 28.50
C GLN A 123 30.41 13.34 28.72
N GLU A 124 30.18 12.94 29.97
CA GLU A 124 29.10 12.02 30.33
C GLU A 124 27.72 12.61 30.01
N SER A 125 27.49 13.90 30.33
CA SER A 125 26.23 14.57 30.00
C SER A 125 25.99 14.66 28.49
N ASN A 126 27.04 14.90 27.69
CA ASN A 126 26.95 14.94 26.24
C ASN A 126 26.70 13.54 25.65
N ALA A 127 27.35 12.50 26.18
CA ALA A 127 27.12 11.12 25.77
C ALA A 127 25.67 10.69 26.03
N LEU A 128 25.16 10.91 27.25
CA LEU A 128 23.78 10.58 27.62
C LEU A 128 22.74 11.32 26.76
N LYS A 129 22.97 12.60 26.45
CA LYS A 129 22.09 13.36 25.54
C LYS A 129 22.11 12.78 24.12
N GLY A 130 23.27 12.32 23.65
CA GLY A 130 23.41 11.63 22.37
C GLY A 130 22.63 10.32 22.32
N ASP A 131 22.78 9.48 23.36
CA ASP A 131 22.09 8.19 23.46
C ASP A 131 20.57 8.35 23.50
N VAL A 132 20.06 9.33 24.27
CA VAL A 132 18.62 9.63 24.32
C VAL A 132 18.11 10.10 22.95
N ALA A 133 18.84 10.99 22.26
CA ALA A 133 18.44 11.45 20.94
C ALA A 133 18.43 10.30 19.91
N GLN A 134 19.41 9.40 19.98
CA GLN A 134 19.46 8.22 19.11
C GLN A 134 18.34 7.23 19.42
N ALA A 135 18.07 6.94 20.69
CA ALA A 135 16.98 6.07 21.11
C ALA A 135 15.63 6.64 20.68
N GLN A 136 15.42 7.95 20.83
CA GLN A 136 14.20 8.63 20.42
C GLN A 136 14.00 8.59 18.90
N ASN A 137 15.04 8.86 18.10
CA ASN A 137 14.97 8.74 16.65
C ASN A 137 14.68 7.30 16.20
N THR A 138 15.33 6.31 16.84
CA THR A 138 15.08 4.89 16.55
C THR A 138 13.63 4.49 16.87
N ALA A 139 13.09 4.97 17.99
CA ALA A 139 11.70 4.74 18.36
C ALA A 139 10.73 5.42 17.38
N GLU A 140 11.01 6.66 16.96
CA GLU A 140 10.20 7.39 15.98
C GLU A 140 10.15 6.68 14.62
N ILE A 141 11.29 6.19 14.13
CA ILE A 141 11.38 5.38 12.90
C ILE A 141 10.54 4.10 13.04
N ALA A 142 10.72 3.35 14.14
CA ALA A 142 9.99 2.09 14.36
C ALA A 142 8.46 2.31 14.50
N MET A 143 8.04 3.39 15.16
CA MET A 143 6.62 3.74 15.32
C MET A 143 5.99 4.13 13.98
N THR A 144 6.73 4.86 13.14
CA THR A 144 6.21 5.26 11.83
C THR A 144 6.14 4.07 10.87
N ASP A 145 7.12 3.16 10.90
CA ASP A 145 7.08 1.90 10.13
C ASP A 145 5.89 1.01 10.53
N SER A 146 5.58 0.94 11.83
CA SER A 146 4.42 0.21 12.34
C SER A 146 3.10 0.83 11.86
N GLY A 147 3.01 2.16 11.86
CA GLY A 147 1.84 2.89 11.34
C GLY A 147 1.64 2.70 9.84
N ASP A 148 2.72 2.66 9.06
CA ASP A 148 2.68 2.39 7.62
C ASP A 148 2.17 0.97 7.31
N MET A 149 2.66 -0.04 8.04
CA MET A 149 2.18 -1.41 7.88
C MET A 149 0.70 -1.54 8.29
N GLY A 150 0.27 -0.84 9.34
CA GLY A 150 -1.13 -0.75 9.72
C GLY A 150 -2.00 -0.19 8.59
N ARG A 151 -1.53 0.85 7.89
CA ARG A 151 -2.21 1.41 6.71
C ARG A 151 -2.25 0.43 5.54
N VAL A 152 -1.17 -0.31 5.29
CA VAL A 152 -1.14 -1.37 4.26
C VAL A 152 -2.17 -2.45 4.59
N MET A 153 -2.22 -2.92 5.84
CA MET A 153 -3.19 -3.94 6.26
C MET A 153 -4.63 -3.46 6.16
N ARG A 154 -4.91 -2.20 6.51
CA ARG A 154 -6.23 -1.60 6.30
C ARG A 154 -6.62 -1.59 4.82
N TYR A 155 -5.70 -1.16 3.94
CA TYR A 155 -5.94 -1.18 2.49
C TYR A 155 -6.22 -2.60 2.00
N VAL A 156 -5.38 -3.58 2.37
CA VAL A 156 -5.57 -5.00 2.01
C VAL A 156 -6.95 -5.49 2.47
N GLY A 157 -7.36 -5.16 3.69
CA GLY A 157 -8.72 -5.45 4.21
C GLY A 157 -9.84 -4.87 3.34
N GLN A 158 -9.71 -3.62 2.90
CA GLN A 158 -10.68 -2.96 2.01
C GLN A 158 -10.72 -3.61 0.61
N THR A 159 -9.59 -4.08 0.09
CA THR A 159 -9.54 -4.71 -1.24
C THR A 159 -10.34 -6.02 -1.33
N TYR A 160 -10.49 -6.77 -0.24
CA TYR A 160 -11.21 -8.05 -0.27
C TYR A 160 -12.65 -7.89 -0.76
N HIS A 161 -13.35 -6.86 -0.29
CA HIS A 161 -14.77 -6.60 -0.55
C HIS A 161 -15.03 -5.84 -1.85
N THR A 162 -13.98 -5.45 -2.56
CA THR A 162 -14.09 -4.63 -3.76
C THR A 162 -14.24 -5.49 -5.00
N HIS A 163 -15.17 -5.14 -5.90
CA HIS A 163 -15.44 -5.87 -7.14
C HIS A 163 -15.41 -5.00 -8.40
N ASN A 164 -15.05 -3.72 -8.27
CA ASN A 164 -14.89 -2.81 -9.41
C ASN A 164 -13.62 -1.97 -9.23
N LEU A 165 -13.05 -1.53 -10.35
CA LEU A 165 -11.79 -0.79 -10.34
C LEU A 165 -11.94 0.61 -9.73
N ASP A 166 -13.13 1.21 -9.82
CA ASP A 166 -13.38 2.55 -9.29
C ASP A 166 -13.24 2.58 -7.76
N ALA A 167 -13.95 1.70 -7.04
CA ALA A 167 -13.82 1.59 -5.59
C ALA A 167 -12.42 1.13 -5.16
N LEU A 168 -11.77 0.27 -5.96
CA LEU A 168 -10.38 -0.15 -5.68
C LEU A 168 -9.43 1.04 -5.78
N SER A 169 -9.63 1.90 -6.77
CA SER A 169 -8.88 3.13 -6.97
C SER A 169 -9.09 4.13 -5.83
N GLU A 170 -10.31 4.26 -5.31
CA GLU A 170 -10.58 5.17 -4.19
C GLU A 170 -9.78 4.76 -2.94
N TYR A 171 -9.84 3.49 -2.53
CA TYR A 171 -9.05 2.99 -1.40
C TYR A 171 -7.54 3.09 -1.66
N PHE A 172 -7.11 2.80 -2.88
CA PHE A 172 -5.70 2.86 -3.25
C PHE A 172 -5.17 4.29 -3.18
N LEU A 173 -5.92 5.27 -3.69
CA LEU A 173 -5.53 6.68 -3.66
C LEU A 173 -5.63 7.26 -2.24
N GLU A 174 -6.61 6.84 -1.44
CA GLU A 174 -6.76 7.23 -0.03
C GLU A 174 -5.50 6.87 0.77
N PHE A 175 -4.85 5.74 0.46
CA PHE A 175 -3.57 5.37 1.06
C PHE A 175 -2.53 6.49 0.91
N PHE A 176 -2.40 7.14 -0.25
CA PHE A 176 -1.35 8.14 -0.46
C PHE A 176 -1.67 9.54 0.12
N THR A 177 -2.90 9.79 0.55
CA THR A 177 -3.34 11.10 1.07
C THR A 177 -2.55 11.55 2.31
N PRO A 178 -2.39 10.74 3.38
CA PRO A 178 -1.60 11.13 4.55
C PRO A 178 -0.11 11.33 4.24
N LEU A 179 0.41 10.67 3.20
CA LEU A 179 1.80 10.80 2.76
C LEU A 179 2.03 12.10 1.94
N SER A 180 0.98 12.85 1.63
CA SER A 180 1.03 14.07 0.80
C SER A 180 1.68 13.82 -0.57
N LEU A 181 1.48 12.63 -1.13
CA LEU A 181 2.02 12.24 -2.43
C LEU A 181 0.97 12.40 -3.52
N ASN A 182 1.39 12.97 -4.65
CA ASN A 182 0.60 13.06 -5.87
C ASN A 182 0.88 11.83 -6.71
N VAL A 183 -0.14 11.02 -6.92
CA VAL A 183 0.02 9.71 -7.54
C VAL A 183 -0.97 9.49 -8.67
N VAL A 184 -0.52 8.73 -9.66
CA VAL A 184 -1.34 8.20 -10.75
C VAL A 184 -1.18 6.70 -10.73
N VAL A 185 -2.29 5.97 -10.71
CA VAL A 185 -2.31 4.52 -10.83
C VAL A 185 -2.97 4.14 -12.15
N VAL A 186 -2.42 3.15 -12.84
CA VAL A 186 -3.04 2.51 -13.99
C VAL A 186 -3.27 1.05 -13.68
N TYR A 187 -4.47 0.56 -14.01
CA TYR A 187 -4.80 -0.86 -14.00
C TYR A 187 -4.81 -1.38 -15.43
N TRP A 188 -4.05 -2.45 -15.67
CA TRP A 188 -4.05 -3.19 -16.92
C TRP A 188 -5.14 -4.26 -16.82
N TYR A 189 -6.33 -3.95 -17.33
CA TYR A 189 -7.54 -4.77 -17.16
C TYR A 189 -8.12 -5.15 -18.51
N ARG A 190 -8.18 -6.45 -18.82
CA ARG A 190 -8.74 -6.98 -20.07
C ARG A 190 -8.10 -6.40 -21.34
N GLY A 191 -6.80 -6.10 -21.26
CA GLY A 191 -6.06 -5.47 -22.37
C GLY A 191 -6.32 -3.97 -22.55
N GLU A 192 -7.09 -3.34 -21.67
CA GLU A 192 -7.28 -1.88 -21.63
C GLU A 192 -6.57 -1.27 -20.42
N ALA A 193 -6.09 -0.03 -20.59
CA ALA A 193 -5.51 0.75 -19.50
C ALA A 193 -6.59 1.64 -18.85
N LYS A 194 -6.81 1.48 -17.54
CA LYS A 194 -7.71 2.33 -16.75
C LYS A 194 -6.92 3.20 -15.78
N TYR A 195 -7.04 4.52 -15.92
CA TYR A 195 -6.20 5.51 -15.22
C TYR A 195 -6.96 6.23 -14.11
N TYR A 196 -6.34 6.34 -12.94
CA TYR A 196 -6.89 7.01 -11.78
C TYR A 196 -5.82 7.89 -11.11
N SER A 197 -6.24 9.02 -10.53
CA SER A 197 -5.34 9.97 -9.88
C SER A 197 -6.02 10.67 -8.73
N ASN A 198 -5.23 11.03 -7.72
CA ASN A 198 -5.72 11.80 -6.57
C ASN A 198 -5.93 13.30 -6.88
N GLN A 199 -5.52 13.77 -8.06
CA GLN A 199 -5.73 15.16 -8.53
C GLN A 199 -6.83 15.27 -9.59
N GLY A 200 -7.65 14.23 -9.78
CA GLY A 200 -8.72 14.20 -10.77
C GLY A 200 -8.27 13.53 -12.08
N ALA A 201 -8.51 14.18 -13.22
CA ALA A 201 -8.21 13.60 -14.52
C ALA A 201 -6.69 13.43 -14.75
N VAL A 202 -6.30 12.28 -15.28
CA VAL A 202 -4.91 11.97 -15.64
C VAL A 202 -4.56 12.64 -16.96
N CYS A 203 -3.41 13.32 -17.04
CA CYS A 203 -3.05 14.01 -18.26
C CYS A 203 -2.55 13.02 -19.35
N PRO A 204 -2.76 13.30 -20.64
CA PRO A 204 -2.38 12.38 -21.72
C PRO A 204 -0.89 12.00 -21.73
N LEU A 205 -0.01 12.92 -21.31
CA LEU A 205 1.42 12.66 -21.22
C LEU A 205 1.76 11.63 -20.13
N GLU A 206 1.03 11.63 -19.02
CA GLU A 206 1.20 10.63 -17.95
C GLU A 206 0.71 9.26 -18.41
N GLN A 207 -0.38 9.21 -19.18
CA GLN A 207 -0.89 7.98 -19.77
C GLN A 207 0.12 7.37 -20.74
N GLU A 208 0.62 8.17 -21.70
CA GLU A 208 1.62 7.71 -22.67
C GLU A 208 2.92 7.25 -21.99
N LEU A 209 3.32 7.94 -20.93
CA LEU A 209 4.50 7.57 -20.16
C LEU A 209 4.34 6.20 -19.47
N LEU A 210 3.20 5.96 -18.84
CA LEU A 210 2.89 4.69 -18.18
C LEU A 210 2.79 3.54 -19.18
N GLU A 211 2.18 3.76 -20.36
CA GLU A 211 2.11 2.76 -21.44
C GLU A 211 3.47 2.39 -22.00
N LYS A 212 4.34 3.37 -22.24
CA LYS A 212 5.69 3.11 -22.75
C LYS A 212 6.60 2.39 -21.75
N CYS A 213 6.31 2.56 -20.46
CA CYS A 213 7.12 2.04 -19.38
C CYS A 213 6.60 0.72 -18.79
N SER A 214 5.45 0.20 -19.25
CA SER A 214 4.78 -0.96 -18.65
C SER A 214 5.62 -2.24 -18.72
N ASP A 215 6.27 -2.49 -19.86
CA ASP A 215 7.16 -3.64 -20.10
C ASP A 215 8.61 -3.42 -19.65
N GLY A 216 8.87 -2.30 -18.96
CA GLY A 216 10.20 -1.86 -18.58
C GLY A 216 10.72 -2.48 -17.28
N GLU A 217 11.68 -1.79 -16.65
CA GLU A 217 12.16 -2.14 -15.32
C GLU A 217 11.07 -1.98 -14.25
N ARG A 218 11.20 -2.72 -13.15
CA ARG A 218 10.26 -2.66 -12.03
C ARG A 218 10.19 -1.26 -11.40
N PHE A 219 11.33 -0.57 -11.31
CA PHE A 219 11.43 0.80 -10.80
C PHE A 219 12.09 1.68 -11.85
N ILE A 220 11.49 2.83 -12.15
CA ILE A 220 12.03 3.79 -13.09
C ILE A 220 12.01 5.16 -12.44
N ASP A 221 13.19 5.70 -12.12
CA ASP A 221 13.36 6.98 -11.44
C ASP A 221 13.82 8.07 -12.40
N PHE A 222 13.17 9.23 -12.36
CA PHE A 222 13.55 10.39 -13.17
C PHE A 222 13.11 11.70 -12.50
N GLY A 223 14.09 12.49 -12.07
CA GLY A 223 13.84 13.68 -11.27
C GLY A 223 13.10 13.32 -9.98
N ALA A 224 12.05 14.07 -9.63
CA ALA A 224 11.22 13.79 -8.46
C ALA A 224 10.11 12.76 -8.72
N ARG A 225 10.20 11.97 -9.80
CA ARG A 225 9.18 11.02 -10.21
C ARG A 225 9.73 9.60 -10.17
N THR A 226 8.89 8.67 -9.74
CA THR A 226 9.21 7.25 -9.72
C THR A 226 8.01 6.48 -10.27
N ILE A 227 8.26 5.61 -11.25
CA ILE A 227 7.29 4.62 -11.73
C ILE A 227 7.63 3.28 -11.09
N ILE A 228 6.61 2.57 -10.62
CA ILE A 228 6.71 1.22 -10.10
C ILE A 228 5.75 0.32 -10.88
N ASN A 229 6.28 -0.69 -11.55
CA ASN A 229 5.53 -1.55 -12.47
C ASN A 229 5.28 -2.93 -11.87
N TYR A 230 4.04 -3.39 -12.01
CA TYR A 230 3.57 -4.76 -11.81
C TYR A 230 2.71 -5.17 -13.00
N PRO A 231 2.50 -6.48 -13.26
CA PRO A 231 1.80 -6.95 -14.46
C PRO A 231 0.40 -6.35 -14.68
N HIS A 232 -0.38 -6.19 -13.61
CA HIS A 232 -1.76 -5.68 -13.68
C HIS A 232 -1.92 -4.26 -13.13
N VAL A 233 -0.85 -3.66 -12.59
CA VAL A 233 -0.90 -2.31 -12.02
C VAL A 233 0.44 -1.60 -12.18
N SER A 234 0.41 -0.33 -12.58
CA SER A 234 1.58 0.55 -12.51
C SER A 234 1.25 1.82 -11.73
N LEU A 235 2.21 2.27 -10.93
CA LEU A 235 2.11 3.47 -10.11
C LEU A 235 3.13 4.49 -10.55
N LEU A 236 2.69 5.72 -10.80
CA LEU A 236 3.54 6.89 -10.96
C LEU A 236 3.39 7.79 -9.73
N VAL A 237 4.48 7.99 -9.00
CA VAL A 237 4.58 8.97 -7.92
C VAL A 237 5.23 10.24 -8.48
N LYS A 238 4.56 11.39 -8.37
CA LYS A 238 4.97 12.64 -9.05
C LYS A 238 5.95 13.52 -8.25
N ASN A 239 6.00 13.34 -6.93
CA ASN A 239 6.70 14.20 -5.98
C ASN A 239 7.46 13.40 -4.90
N MET A 240 8.31 12.46 -5.32
CA MET A 240 9.21 11.73 -4.44
C MET A 240 10.19 12.69 -3.72
N PRO A 241 10.46 12.47 -2.42
CA PRO A 241 11.26 13.38 -1.60
C PRO A 241 12.77 13.22 -1.86
N LEU A 242 13.30 13.93 -2.87
CA LEU A 242 14.72 13.85 -3.23
C LEU A 242 15.68 14.42 -2.17
N SER A 243 15.19 15.32 -1.32
CA SER A 243 15.98 15.93 -0.24
C SER A 243 16.18 15.01 0.96
N ASP A 244 15.38 13.94 1.08
CA ASP A 244 15.40 13.01 2.20
C ASP A 244 15.58 11.57 1.68
N ALA A 245 16.83 11.11 1.67
CA ALA A 245 17.19 9.78 1.18
C ALA A 245 16.58 8.65 2.04
N ALA A 246 16.37 8.88 3.34
CA ALA A 246 15.80 7.88 4.23
C ALA A 246 14.30 7.69 3.92
N LEU A 247 13.56 8.80 3.80
CA LEU A 247 12.14 8.76 3.43
C LEU A 247 11.92 8.19 2.03
N TYR A 248 12.79 8.55 1.08
CA TYR A 248 12.77 8.01 -0.28
C TYR A 248 12.95 6.48 -0.29
N GLY A 249 13.94 5.97 0.46
CA GLY A 249 14.16 4.52 0.60
C GLY A 249 12.95 3.82 1.22
N ARG A 250 12.42 4.36 2.32
CA ARG A 250 11.24 3.80 2.99
C ARG A 250 10.02 3.71 2.08
N TYR A 251 9.75 4.72 1.26
CA TYR A 251 8.66 4.66 0.28
C TYR A 251 8.86 3.57 -0.77
N LYS A 252 10.10 3.35 -1.20
CA LYS A 252 10.44 2.25 -2.12
C LYS A 252 10.29 0.87 -1.49
N ASP A 253 10.40 0.76 -0.17
CA ASP A 253 10.14 -0.49 0.55
C ASP A 253 8.64 -0.68 0.84
N LEU A 254 7.91 0.42 1.11
CA LEU A 254 6.48 0.39 1.45
C LEU A 254 5.57 0.13 0.26
N PHE A 255 5.75 0.87 -0.85
CA PHE A 255 4.83 0.82 -1.99
C PHE A 255 4.72 -0.54 -2.68
N PRO A 256 5.79 -1.37 -2.74
CA PRO A 256 5.67 -2.74 -3.22
C PRO A 256 4.60 -3.57 -2.53
N HIS A 257 4.40 -3.43 -1.23
CA HIS A 257 3.42 -4.23 -0.49
C HIS A 257 1.98 -3.93 -0.92
N ILE A 258 1.65 -2.63 -1.05
CA ILE A 258 0.34 -2.22 -1.53
C ILE A 258 0.14 -2.63 -3.00
N LEU A 259 1.14 -2.40 -3.85
CA LEU A 259 1.06 -2.75 -5.28
C LEU A 259 0.94 -4.25 -5.53
N GLU A 260 1.60 -5.08 -4.73
CA GLU A 260 1.50 -6.54 -4.83
C GLU A 260 0.08 -7.01 -4.49
N ALA A 261 -0.51 -6.48 -3.41
CA ALA A 261 -1.90 -6.77 -3.05
C ALA A 261 -2.88 -6.30 -4.14
N THR A 262 -2.68 -5.08 -4.66
CA THR A 262 -3.50 -4.53 -5.74
C THR A 262 -3.36 -5.37 -7.02
N ASN A 263 -2.15 -5.76 -7.40
CA ASN A 263 -1.89 -6.61 -8.57
C ASN A 263 -2.65 -7.94 -8.47
N ALA A 264 -2.54 -8.63 -7.33
CA ALA A 264 -3.25 -9.88 -7.10
C ALA A 264 -4.78 -9.68 -7.12
N LYS A 265 -5.27 -8.57 -6.58
CA LYS A 265 -6.71 -8.26 -6.59
C LYS A 265 -7.24 -7.98 -7.99
N VAL A 266 -6.54 -7.18 -8.79
CA VAL A 266 -6.92 -6.88 -10.18
C VAL A 266 -6.93 -8.16 -11.02
N GLN A 267 -5.89 -9.01 -10.88
CA GLN A 267 -5.85 -10.30 -11.53
C GLN A 267 -7.03 -11.20 -11.13
N ALA A 268 -7.36 -11.27 -9.84
CA ALA A 268 -8.50 -12.05 -9.35
C ALA A 268 -9.85 -11.54 -9.90
N MET A 269 -10.00 -10.22 -10.02
CA MET A 269 -11.19 -9.61 -10.63
C MET A 269 -11.30 -9.96 -12.12
N GLU A 270 -10.19 -9.86 -12.87
CA GLU A 270 -10.15 -10.19 -14.30
C GLU A 270 -10.49 -11.67 -14.56
N VAL A 271 -9.95 -12.58 -13.75
CA VAL A 271 -10.26 -14.01 -13.84
C VAL A 271 -11.73 -14.28 -13.54
N ASN A 272 -12.31 -13.63 -12.52
CA ASN A 272 -13.72 -13.80 -12.18
C ASN A 272 -14.64 -13.31 -13.30
N ASP A 273 -14.34 -12.14 -13.89
CA ASP A 273 -15.11 -11.60 -15.01
C ASP A 273 -15.04 -12.54 -16.23
N LEU A 274 -13.86 -13.07 -16.54
CA LEU A 274 -13.68 -14.04 -17.64
C LEU A 274 -14.52 -15.31 -17.43
N VAL A 275 -14.57 -15.82 -16.19
CA VAL A 275 -15.39 -16.98 -15.84
C VAL A 275 -16.88 -16.68 -16.00
N LEU A 276 -17.34 -15.49 -15.62
CA LEU A 276 -18.73 -15.06 -15.80
C LEU A 276 -19.09 -14.88 -17.28
N GLU A 277 -18.18 -14.37 -18.11
CA GLU A 277 -18.39 -14.22 -19.55
C GLU A 277 -18.47 -15.56 -20.26
N GLN A 278 -17.50 -16.46 -20.03
CA GLN A 278 -17.56 -17.83 -20.54
C GLN A 278 -18.83 -18.52 -20.09
N ALA A 279 -19.25 -18.24 -18.86
CA ALA A 279 -20.48 -18.79 -18.36
C ALA A 279 -21.70 -18.32 -19.20
N ASN A 280 -21.82 -17.02 -19.46
CA ASN A 280 -22.94 -16.51 -20.26
C ASN A 280 -22.92 -17.05 -21.70
N GLU A 281 -21.74 -17.12 -22.33
CA GLU A 281 -21.58 -17.66 -23.68
C GLU A 281 -22.03 -19.14 -23.78
N ILE A 282 -21.66 -19.96 -22.80
CA ILE A 282 -22.14 -21.34 -22.74
C ILE A 282 -23.67 -21.36 -22.61
N THR A 283 -24.27 -20.50 -21.78
CA THR A 283 -25.74 -20.47 -21.63
C THR A 283 -26.43 -20.09 -22.94
N GLU A 284 -25.90 -19.13 -23.69
CA GLU A 284 -26.43 -18.72 -25.00
C GLU A 284 -26.32 -19.86 -26.03
N THR A 285 -25.16 -20.53 -26.11
CA THR A 285 -24.95 -21.66 -27.03
C THR A 285 -25.88 -22.83 -26.73
N PHE A 286 -26.07 -23.19 -25.44
CA PHE A 286 -27.03 -24.23 -25.06
C PHE A 286 -28.47 -23.85 -25.43
N THR A 287 -28.86 -22.60 -25.21
CA THR A 287 -30.18 -22.09 -25.61
C THR A 287 -30.39 -22.17 -27.12
N GLN A 288 -29.35 -21.89 -27.91
CA GLN A 288 -29.40 -22.01 -29.37
C GLN A 288 -29.52 -23.47 -29.81
N VAL A 289 -28.82 -24.40 -29.16
CA VAL A 289 -28.92 -25.84 -29.42
C VAL A 289 -30.32 -26.35 -29.06
N ASP A 290 -30.87 -25.97 -27.90
CA ASP A 290 -32.24 -26.33 -27.49
C ASP A 290 -33.28 -25.88 -28.53
N ASN A 291 -33.23 -24.61 -28.94
CA ASN A 291 -34.13 -24.07 -29.96
C ASN A 291 -33.99 -24.81 -31.31
N THR A 292 -32.76 -25.18 -31.69
CA THR A 292 -32.50 -25.90 -32.93
C THR A 292 -33.04 -27.33 -32.88
N LEU A 293 -32.85 -28.03 -31.75
CA LEU A 293 -33.37 -29.38 -31.54
C LEU A 293 -34.89 -29.39 -31.54
N ARG A 294 -35.55 -28.47 -30.81
CA ARG A 294 -37.01 -28.34 -30.82
C ARG A 294 -37.56 -28.14 -32.23
N LYS A 295 -36.93 -27.26 -33.01
CA LYS A 295 -37.31 -27.05 -34.41
C LYS A 295 -37.15 -28.32 -35.24
N GLN A 296 -36.06 -29.07 -35.08
CA GLN A 296 -35.87 -30.34 -35.79
C GLN A 296 -36.91 -31.40 -35.38
N ILE A 297 -37.31 -31.46 -34.11
CA ILE A 297 -38.37 -32.35 -33.63
C ILE A 297 -39.71 -31.98 -34.29
N ASP A 298 -40.04 -30.69 -34.34
CA ASP A 298 -41.27 -30.21 -34.98
C ASP A 298 -41.29 -30.51 -36.49
N ASP A 299 -40.17 -30.27 -37.17
CA ASP A 299 -40.01 -30.58 -38.60
C ASP A 299 -40.12 -32.09 -38.85
N LEU A 300 -39.49 -32.94 -38.02
CA LEU A 300 -39.63 -34.39 -38.09
C LEU A 300 -41.08 -34.83 -37.88
N TYR A 301 -41.79 -34.23 -36.91
CA TYR A 301 -43.20 -34.53 -36.66
C TYR A 301 -44.07 -34.17 -37.86
N HIS A 302 -43.84 -32.99 -38.46
CA HIS A 302 -44.54 -32.57 -39.67
C HIS A 302 -44.27 -33.51 -40.85
N HIS A 303 -43.00 -33.87 -41.08
CA HIS A 303 -42.62 -34.81 -42.14
C HIS A 303 -43.24 -36.21 -41.94
N THR A 304 -43.27 -36.70 -40.71
CA THR A 304 -43.85 -38.01 -40.38
C THR A 304 -45.35 -38.00 -40.68
N LYS A 305 -46.07 -36.95 -40.26
CA LYS A 305 -47.51 -36.79 -40.52
C LYS A 305 -47.83 -36.68 -42.01
N ILE A 306 -47.04 -35.91 -42.77
CA ILE A 306 -47.18 -35.79 -44.23
C ILE A 306 -46.93 -37.14 -44.90
N SER A 307 -45.90 -37.88 -44.48
CA SER A 307 -45.56 -39.19 -45.04
C SER A 307 -46.69 -40.20 -44.83
N VAL A 308 -47.25 -40.28 -43.62
CA VAL A 308 -48.43 -41.13 -43.33
C VAL A 308 -49.61 -40.77 -44.23
N SER A 309 -49.91 -39.48 -44.38
CA SER A 309 -51.01 -39.00 -45.25
C SER A 309 -50.77 -39.34 -46.73
N LEU A 310 -49.54 -39.24 -47.22
CA LEU A 310 -49.17 -39.59 -48.59
C LEU A 310 -49.34 -41.08 -48.85
N VAL A 311 -48.89 -41.92 -47.92
CA VAL A 311 -49.04 -43.38 -48.01
C VAL A 311 -50.53 -43.76 -48.01
N ASP A 312 -51.34 -43.19 -47.13
CA ASP A 312 -52.79 -43.43 -47.11
C ASP A 312 -53.48 -42.99 -48.42
N THR A 313 -53.08 -41.84 -48.97
CA THR A 313 -53.60 -41.35 -50.25
C THR A 313 -53.18 -42.24 -51.42
N LEU A 314 -51.91 -42.65 -51.46
CA LEU A 314 -51.39 -43.58 -52.46
C LEU A 314 -52.13 -44.92 -52.40
N TYR A 315 -52.31 -45.47 -51.20
CA TYR A 315 -53.05 -46.72 -50.99
C TYR A 315 -54.49 -46.60 -51.50
N LYS A 316 -55.23 -45.56 -51.13
CA LYS A 316 -56.61 -45.34 -51.59
C LYS A 316 -56.73 -45.21 -53.10
N ASN A 317 -55.86 -44.39 -53.72
CA ASN A 317 -55.83 -44.22 -55.18
C ASN A 317 -55.48 -45.53 -55.89
N PHE A 318 -54.57 -46.31 -55.33
CA PHE A 318 -54.17 -47.58 -55.88
C PHE A 318 -55.32 -48.59 -55.83
N MET A 319 -55.99 -48.71 -54.67
CA MET A 319 -57.17 -49.57 -54.49
C MET A 319 -58.33 -49.20 -55.41
N SER A 320 -58.52 -47.90 -55.71
CA SER A 320 -59.55 -47.48 -56.66
C SER A 320 -59.19 -47.75 -58.12
N THR A 321 -57.89 -47.83 -58.46
CA THR A 321 -57.42 -48.02 -59.85
C THR A 321 -57.34 -49.49 -60.22
N ILE A 322 -57.08 -50.39 -59.27
CA ILE A 322 -56.95 -51.84 -59.53
C ILE A 322 -58.14 -52.45 -60.29
N PRO A 323 -59.41 -52.18 -59.92
CA PRO A 323 -60.57 -52.72 -60.63
C PRO A 323 -60.67 -52.29 -62.09
N GLU A 324 -60.04 -51.16 -62.46
CA GLU A 324 -60.08 -50.60 -63.82
C GLU A 324 -59.00 -51.20 -64.74
N LEU A 325 -58.00 -51.89 -64.20
CA LEU A 325 -56.83 -52.38 -64.95
C LEU A 325 -57.07 -53.72 -65.67
N GLY A 326 -58.22 -54.39 -65.45
CA GLY A 326 -58.56 -55.64 -66.13
C GLY A 326 -57.64 -56.81 -65.79
N LEU A 327 -57.08 -56.83 -64.58
CA LEU A 327 -56.17 -57.87 -64.09
C LEU A 327 -56.91 -59.20 -63.82
N THR A 328 -56.16 -60.30 -63.87
CA THR A 328 -56.65 -61.60 -63.38
C THR A 328 -56.59 -61.66 -61.86
N SER A 329 -57.42 -62.49 -61.21
CA SER A 329 -57.49 -62.57 -59.74
C SER A 329 -56.15 -62.91 -59.07
N ASP A 330 -55.31 -63.73 -59.70
CA ASP A 330 -53.98 -64.06 -59.17
C ASP A 330 -53.01 -62.87 -59.26
N GLN A 331 -53.12 -62.05 -60.31
CA GLN A 331 -52.32 -60.83 -60.47
C GLN A 331 -52.76 -59.73 -59.50
N GLU A 332 -54.07 -59.59 -59.29
CA GLU A 332 -54.65 -58.64 -58.33
C GLU A 332 -54.18 -58.96 -56.90
N ASN A 333 -54.29 -60.23 -56.48
CA ASN A 333 -53.83 -60.66 -55.16
C ASN A 333 -52.32 -60.45 -54.96
N TYR A 334 -51.49 -60.77 -55.96
CA TYR A 334 -50.04 -60.56 -55.87
C TYR A 334 -49.68 -59.07 -55.67
N VAL A 335 -50.37 -58.20 -56.39
CA VAL A 335 -50.14 -56.75 -56.32
C VAL A 335 -50.63 -56.17 -54.98
N LEU A 336 -51.78 -56.62 -54.49
CA LEU A 336 -52.30 -56.25 -53.17
C LEU A 336 -51.33 -56.65 -52.05
N ASP A 337 -50.85 -57.89 -52.06
CA ASP A 337 -49.87 -58.39 -51.08
C ASP A 337 -48.56 -57.59 -51.14
N SER A 338 -48.07 -57.24 -52.34
CA SER A 338 -46.84 -56.46 -52.49
C SER A 338 -46.98 -55.05 -51.91
N VAL A 339 -48.12 -54.39 -52.13
CA VAL A 339 -48.38 -53.05 -51.57
C VAL A 339 -48.58 -53.12 -50.07
N GLU A 340 -49.34 -54.10 -49.57
CA GLU A 340 -49.57 -54.27 -48.12
C GLU A 340 -48.26 -54.52 -47.36
N ASN A 341 -47.37 -55.35 -47.90
CA ASN A 341 -46.05 -55.57 -47.32
C ASN A 341 -45.19 -54.30 -47.34
N THR A 342 -45.25 -53.51 -48.42
CA THR A 342 -44.50 -52.25 -48.52
C THR A 342 -45.01 -51.20 -47.53
N VAL A 343 -46.33 -51.13 -47.31
CA VAL A 343 -46.96 -50.25 -46.31
C VAL A 343 -46.55 -50.66 -44.89
N LYS A 344 -46.58 -51.96 -44.56
CA LYS A 344 -46.12 -52.47 -43.26
C LYS A 344 -44.65 -52.15 -42.98
N GLU A 345 -43.78 -52.26 -43.98
CA GLU A 345 -42.35 -51.90 -43.84
C GLU A 345 -42.18 -50.39 -43.60
N LEU A 346 -42.98 -49.56 -44.29
CA LEU A 346 -43.02 -48.10 -44.10
C LEU A 346 -43.51 -47.71 -42.70
N GLU A 347 -44.57 -48.34 -42.18
CA GLU A 347 -45.05 -48.13 -40.81
C GLU A 347 -43.99 -48.48 -39.77
N ARG A 348 -43.24 -49.57 -40.01
CA ARG A 348 -42.12 -49.95 -39.13
C ARG A 348 -41.01 -48.89 -39.12
N HIS A 349 -40.68 -48.30 -40.25
CA HIS A 349 -39.71 -47.19 -40.33
C HIS A 349 -40.22 -45.90 -39.68
N LEU A 350 -41.54 -45.63 -39.75
CA LEU A 350 -42.16 -44.48 -39.08
C LEU A 350 -42.15 -44.63 -37.55
N ASN A 351 -42.30 -45.84 -37.01
CA ASN A 351 -42.16 -46.10 -35.57
C ASN A 351 -40.72 -45.88 -35.05
N ILE A 352 -39.68 -46.06 -35.88
CA ILE A 352 -38.30 -45.75 -35.49
C ILE A 352 -38.13 -44.24 -35.24
N ASN A 353 -38.83 -43.38 -36.00
CA ASN A 353 -38.82 -41.94 -35.76
C ASN A 353 -39.44 -41.57 -34.41
N GLU A 354 -40.35 -42.38 -33.85
CA GLU A 354 -40.89 -42.18 -32.51
C GLU A 354 -39.83 -42.42 -31.43
N GLY A 355 -38.98 -43.45 -31.60
CA GLY A 355 -37.84 -43.69 -30.70
C GLY A 355 -36.77 -42.59 -30.78
N ILE A 356 -36.53 -42.04 -31.98
CA ILE A 356 -35.64 -40.89 -32.18
C ILE A 356 -36.19 -39.66 -31.45
N ARG A 357 -37.52 -39.44 -31.50
CA ARG A 357 -38.17 -38.34 -30.79
C ARG A 357 -37.98 -38.44 -29.28
N THR A 358 -38.22 -39.61 -28.69
CA THR A 358 -38.01 -39.80 -27.24
C THR A 358 -36.56 -39.52 -26.85
N ALA A 359 -35.59 -39.98 -27.65
CA ALA A 359 -34.18 -39.70 -27.39
C ALA A 359 -33.84 -38.20 -27.45
N PHE A 360 -34.45 -37.43 -28.36
CA PHE A 360 -34.28 -35.99 -28.41
C PHE A 360 -34.95 -35.27 -27.23
N ASP A 361 -36.15 -35.68 -26.84
CA ASP A 361 -36.83 -35.15 -25.65
C ASP A 361 -36.00 -35.39 -24.37
N ASP A 362 -35.37 -36.56 -24.25
CA ASP A 362 -34.45 -36.88 -23.14
C ASP A 362 -33.21 -35.96 -23.14
N VAL A 363 -32.61 -35.70 -24.31
CA VAL A 363 -31.46 -34.79 -24.45
C VAL A 363 -31.83 -33.36 -24.05
N ILE A 364 -32.99 -32.88 -24.48
CA ILE A 364 -33.53 -31.57 -24.06
C ILE A 364 -33.70 -31.53 -22.54
N GLY A 365 -34.30 -32.56 -21.94
CA GLY A 365 -34.48 -32.64 -20.49
C GLY A 365 -33.15 -32.63 -19.72
N TYR A 366 -32.11 -33.32 -20.22
CA TYR A 366 -30.77 -33.26 -19.62
C TYR A 366 -30.14 -31.87 -19.75
N MET A 367 -30.29 -31.20 -20.89
CA MET A 367 -29.77 -29.85 -21.11
C MET A 367 -30.46 -28.83 -20.19
N GLU A 368 -31.79 -28.89 -20.07
CA GLU A 368 -32.56 -28.04 -19.14
C GLU A 368 -32.09 -28.23 -17.69
N HIS A 369 -31.85 -29.48 -17.28
CA HIS A 369 -31.35 -29.78 -15.94
C HIS A 369 -29.95 -29.21 -15.70
N ILE A 370 -29.04 -29.35 -16.66
CA ILE A 370 -27.68 -28.79 -16.58
C ILE A 370 -27.74 -27.26 -16.51
N MET A 371 -28.62 -26.62 -17.30
CA MET A 371 -28.81 -25.17 -17.26
C MET A 371 -29.29 -24.71 -15.88
N GLN A 372 -30.32 -25.35 -15.31
CA GLN A 372 -30.83 -25.00 -13.97
C GLN A 372 -29.79 -25.20 -12.86
N GLN A 373 -29.05 -26.32 -12.86
CA GLN A 373 -28.01 -26.55 -11.85
C GLN A 373 -26.92 -25.49 -11.92
N ARG A 374 -26.57 -25.07 -13.14
CA ARG A 374 -25.52 -24.08 -13.38
C ARG A 374 -25.97 -22.67 -13.04
N GLU A 375 -27.21 -22.30 -13.36
CA GLU A 375 -27.81 -21.03 -12.96
C GLU A 375 -27.85 -20.89 -11.43
N SER A 376 -28.24 -21.96 -10.72
CA SER A 376 -28.17 -22.01 -9.25
C SER A 376 -26.75 -21.86 -8.70
N LEU A 377 -25.74 -22.42 -9.37
CA LEU A 377 -24.34 -22.24 -8.98
C LEU A 377 -23.86 -20.79 -9.18
N LEU A 378 -24.24 -20.17 -10.29
CA LEU A 378 -23.92 -18.76 -10.58
C LEU A 378 -24.61 -17.82 -9.59
N GLU A 379 -25.89 -18.06 -9.26
CA GLU A 379 -26.61 -17.30 -8.23
C GLU A 379 -25.92 -17.40 -6.87
N LYS A 380 -25.50 -18.61 -6.46
CA LYS A 380 -24.76 -18.81 -5.19
C LYS A 380 -23.42 -18.11 -5.17
N LEU A 381 -22.67 -18.15 -6.27
CA LEU A 381 -21.40 -17.42 -6.41
C LEU A 381 -21.62 -15.90 -6.32
N THR A 382 -22.71 -15.41 -6.90
CA THR A 382 -23.08 -13.98 -6.89
C THR A 382 -23.64 -13.52 -5.54
N GLU A 383 -24.41 -14.37 -4.84
CA GLU A 383 -24.91 -14.10 -3.48
C GLU A 383 -23.80 -14.13 -2.43
N GLN A 384 -22.82 -15.03 -2.54
CA GLN A 384 -21.64 -15.02 -1.68
C GLN A 384 -20.86 -13.71 -1.81
N GLN A 385 -20.80 -13.13 -3.01
CA GLN A 385 -20.22 -11.80 -3.23
C GLN A 385 -21.03 -10.70 -2.52
N LYS A 386 -22.37 -10.70 -2.65
CA LYS A 386 -23.24 -9.69 -2.02
C LYS A 386 -23.32 -9.79 -0.50
N ASN A 387 -23.36 -11.00 0.07
CA ASN A 387 -23.51 -11.18 1.52
C ASN A 387 -22.23 -10.88 2.32
N SER A 388 -21.05 -10.89 1.68
CA SER A 388 -19.83 -10.34 2.30
C SER A 388 -19.92 -8.83 2.56
N VAL A 389 -20.73 -8.12 1.77
CA VAL A 389 -20.91 -6.66 1.89
C VAL A 389 -21.84 -6.28 3.05
N ALA A 390 -22.80 -7.15 3.44
CA ALA A 390 -23.86 -6.76 4.38
C ALA A 390 -23.58 -7.14 5.85
N ASN A 391 -22.86 -8.23 6.12
CA ASN A 391 -22.75 -8.78 7.49
C ASN A 391 -21.54 -8.29 8.31
N GLU A 392 -20.58 -7.56 7.72
CA GLU A 392 -19.37 -7.12 8.45
C GLU A 392 -19.19 -5.58 8.53
N ILE A 393 -20.06 -4.79 7.89
CA ILE A 393 -20.12 -3.33 8.11
C ILE A 393 -20.37 -3.01 9.61
N THR A 394 -20.98 -3.93 10.34
CA THR A 394 -21.23 -3.81 11.79
C THR A 394 -20.08 -4.28 12.69
N SER A 395 -19.04 -4.96 12.19
CA SER A 395 -17.94 -5.46 13.03
C SER A 395 -16.59 -4.78 12.83
N GLN A 396 -16.42 -3.95 11.78
CA GLN A 396 -15.14 -3.31 11.47
C GLN A 396 -14.99 -1.87 11.96
N THR A 397 -16.03 -1.27 12.57
CA THR A 397 -15.91 0.05 13.24
C THR A 397 -15.21 0.00 14.59
N ASP A 398 -14.96 -1.20 15.16
CA ASP A 398 -14.40 -1.38 16.50
C ASP A 398 -12.95 -1.89 16.47
N ILE A 399 -12.08 -1.23 15.70
CA ILE A 399 -10.63 -1.34 15.94
C ILE A 399 -10.14 0.03 16.42
N GLU A 400 -10.25 0.27 17.72
CA GLU A 400 -9.48 1.31 18.39
C GLU A 400 -8.00 0.95 18.30
N LEU A 401 -7.29 1.63 17.40
CA LEU A 401 -5.83 1.66 17.36
C LEU A 401 -5.35 2.53 18.53
N PHE A 402 -4.81 1.89 19.56
CA PHE A 402 -4.10 2.53 20.68
C PHE A 402 -2.71 3.02 20.28
#